data_AF-A0A933JVL6-F1
#
_entry.id   AF-A0A933JVL6-F1
#
_cell.length_a   1.000
_cell.length_b   1.000
_cell.length_c   1.000
_cell.angle_alpha   90.00
_cell.angle_beta   90.00
_cell.angle_gamma   90.00
#
_symmetry.space_group_name_H-M   'P 1'
#
loop_
_entity.id
_entity.type
_entity.pdbx_description
1 polymer ?
#
loop_
_entity_poly.entity_id
_entity_poly.type
_entity_poly.pdbx_seq_one_letter_code
_entity_poly.pdbx_strand_id
1 'polypeptide(L)'
;MSAPNRSPEELLSASIEAARRDTDGGLEPLRARAVLRKVEDDLRPRSDSRLPGLRAAPWLAAVAAMVAAVVFWPTPAPEAPEAPTRVVFSMGRLTAGERPLEDATFVQPTTVLGLEEAARLDLVVTGARVAVLGPARVGRAPGRFLLHDGRAAFSVDPHPKDRPFVIRAPDGGEVIVHGTRFEVLVAHGKIDALDVLEGVVELKSDRAQRRVAAGGTYRAEGVPTAAPEDRFGAPWWTERGASLGHLYVASEPAGAEVWLDGNRMGEAPLLVRWPVGPHALELRLAGRSTWTGSATVMADRVARVSIGLEAKPEPEVAPDRGLTPARVRDPWAIAAAHLEARRCAALDRLVPELVRQSATRADKARAEILAAECRLRRGDRRRALSLFTDVAARYEGEKSGEAAAFERAKLEADLAMEGPALSSMEAYLARYPNGRFAEAAMIRRCELLLGLERQVEARRCLLDYQGRFPGALRENQATFLLATIDRLEGKWAAAAASYRIFLARAATSDQAEDARYQLVRCLRWGRLAGVPEAISAYLELHPEGRHAKEVRTWQAERK
;
A
#
# COMPACT_ATOMS: atom_id res chain seq x y z
N MET A 1 29.32 -40.00 23.15
CA MET A 1 28.22 -40.51 22.31
C MET A 1 28.03 -39.54 21.15
N SER A 2 28.60 -39.86 19.99
CA SER A 2 28.52 -39.01 18.80
C SER A 2 27.10 -39.08 18.21
N ALA A 3 26.47 -37.94 18.04
CA ALA A 3 25.17 -37.82 17.38
C ALA A 3 25.28 -38.32 15.93
N PRO A 4 24.25 -39.00 15.38
CA PRO A 4 24.30 -39.49 14.01
C PRO A 4 24.37 -38.32 13.04
N ASN A 5 25.30 -38.40 12.10
CA ASN A 5 25.53 -37.42 11.06
C ASN A 5 24.36 -37.47 10.07
N ARG A 6 23.28 -36.73 10.37
CA ARG A 6 22.11 -36.63 9.49
C ARG A 6 22.47 -35.77 8.28
N SER A 7 22.05 -36.23 7.11
CA SER A 7 22.22 -35.47 5.87
C SER A 7 21.43 -34.14 5.92
N PRO A 8 21.83 -33.12 5.15
CA PRO A 8 21.09 -31.84 5.09
C PRO A 8 19.61 -32.02 4.73
N GLU A 9 19.29 -33.02 3.91
CA GLU A 9 17.91 -33.36 3.54
C GLU A 9 17.13 -33.96 4.73
N GLU A 10 17.75 -34.82 5.55
CA GLU A 10 17.11 -35.38 6.75
C GLU A 10 16.89 -34.33 7.85
N LEU A 11 17.80 -33.36 7.98
CA LEU A 11 17.64 -32.23 8.89
C LEU A 11 16.51 -31.31 8.41
N LEU A 12 16.45 -31.01 7.11
CA LEU A 12 15.38 -30.23 6.51
C LEU A 12 14.02 -30.91 6.66
N SER A 13 13.94 -32.22 6.38
CA SER A 13 12.71 -33.00 6.56
C SER A 13 12.28 -33.04 8.03
N ALA A 14 13.20 -33.24 8.98
CA ALA A 14 12.87 -33.24 10.41
C ALA A 14 12.42 -31.86 10.91
N SER A 15 13.00 -30.77 10.40
CA SER A 15 12.59 -29.40 10.71
C SER A 15 11.22 -29.04 10.12
N ILE A 16 10.92 -29.50 8.91
CA ILE A 16 9.60 -29.34 8.28
C ILE A 16 8.55 -30.15 9.04
N GLU A 17 8.90 -31.34 9.53
CA GLU A 17 7.97 -32.19 10.27
C GLU A 17 7.73 -31.68 11.71
N ALA A 18 8.75 -31.10 12.36
CA ALA A 18 8.59 -30.39 13.62
C ALA A 18 7.74 -29.12 13.45
N ALA A 19 7.98 -28.33 12.40
CA ALA A 19 7.15 -27.16 12.06
C ALA A 19 5.70 -27.56 11.72
N ARG A 20 5.49 -28.74 11.14
CA ARG A 20 4.15 -29.32 10.88
C ARG A 20 3.45 -29.78 12.15
N ARG A 21 4.15 -30.42 13.09
CA ARG A 21 3.57 -30.77 14.40
C ARG A 21 3.17 -29.54 15.22
N ASP A 22 3.91 -28.44 15.07
CA ASP A 22 3.62 -27.19 15.77
C ASP A 22 2.52 -26.34 15.07
N THR A 23 2.15 -26.64 13.81
CA THR A 23 1.11 -25.88 13.08
C THR A 23 -0.32 -26.35 13.37
N ASP A 24 -0.51 -27.53 13.97
CA ASP A 24 -1.83 -27.98 14.43
C ASP A 24 -2.33 -27.22 15.70
N GLY A 25 -1.50 -26.33 16.27
CA GLY A 25 -1.79 -25.58 17.49
C GLY A 25 -1.88 -24.06 17.38
N GLY A 26 -1.77 -23.47 16.18
CA GLY A 26 -1.95 -22.04 15.93
C GLY A 26 -1.00 -21.09 16.67
N LEU A 27 0.07 -20.63 16.01
CA LEU A 27 0.89 -19.50 16.49
C LEU A 27 1.45 -18.64 15.34
N GLU A 28 1.71 -17.36 15.69
CA GLU A 28 1.90 -16.21 14.80
C GLU A 28 3.09 -16.24 13.80
N PRO A 29 2.99 -15.49 12.67
CA PRO A 29 3.97 -15.44 11.57
C PRO A 29 5.40 -15.04 11.96
N LEU A 30 5.59 -14.34 13.08
CA LEU A 30 6.89 -13.83 13.51
C LEU A 30 7.79 -14.94 14.10
N ARG A 31 7.21 -15.99 14.69
CA ARG A 31 7.99 -17.15 15.19
C ARG A 31 8.45 -18.08 14.07
N ALA A 32 7.63 -18.28 13.03
CA ALA A 32 8.00 -19.06 11.84
C ALA A 32 9.21 -18.45 11.10
N ARG A 33 9.27 -17.12 11.01
CA ARG A 33 10.42 -16.39 10.44
C ARG A 33 11.70 -16.56 11.26
N ALA A 34 11.61 -16.68 12.58
CA ALA A 34 12.78 -16.89 13.44
C ALA A 34 13.38 -18.31 13.29
N VAL A 35 12.52 -19.32 13.09
CA VAL A 35 12.96 -20.71 12.85
C VAL A 35 13.59 -20.86 11.47
N LEU A 36 12.98 -20.27 10.43
CA LEU A 36 13.54 -20.24 9.07
C LEU A 36 14.91 -19.56 9.00
N ARG A 37 15.07 -18.44 9.71
CA ARG A 37 16.35 -17.71 9.78
C ARG A 37 17.45 -18.51 10.45
N LYS A 38 17.12 -19.29 11.49
CA LYS A 38 18.09 -20.16 12.17
C LYS A 38 18.55 -21.33 11.28
N VAL A 39 17.65 -21.89 10.48
CA VAL A 39 17.98 -22.92 9.46
C VAL A 39 18.84 -22.33 8.34
N GLU A 40 18.56 -21.09 7.92
CA GLU A 40 19.38 -20.37 6.94
C GLU A 40 20.81 -20.07 7.45
N ASP A 41 20.94 -19.74 8.74
CA ASP A 41 22.23 -19.49 9.38
C ASP A 41 23.04 -20.79 9.59
N ASP A 42 22.37 -21.91 9.87
CA ASP A 42 22.99 -23.24 10.02
C ASP A 42 23.42 -23.86 8.67
N LEU A 43 22.79 -23.44 7.56
CA LEU A 43 23.11 -23.89 6.19
C LEU A 43 24.15 -23.02 5.48
N ARG A 44 24.58 -21.90 6.07
CA ARG A 44 25.68 -21.10 5.51
C ARG A 44 27.00 -21.87 5.66
N PRO A 45 27.76 -22.09 4.58
CA PRO A 45 29.05 -22.76 4.69
C PRO A 45 29.97 -21.91 5.57
N ARG A 46 30.42 -22.47 6.70
CA ARG A 46 31.47 -21.87 7.53
C ARG A 46 32.74 -21.79 6.68
N SER A 47 33.02 -20.59 6.16
CA SER A 47 34.29 -20.31 5.49
C SER A 47 35.39 -20.22 6.54
N ASP A 48 36.01 -21.36 6.84
CA ASP A 48 37.38 -21.37 7.34
C ASP A 48 37.99 -22.76 7.17
N SER A 49 38.81 -22.93 6.14
CA SER A 49 40.14 -23.53 6.25
C SER A 49 40.77 -23.71 4.85
N ARG A 50 42.07 -23.42 4.82
CA ARG A 50 42.98 -23.54 3.70
C ARG A 50 43.29 -25.02 3.40
N LEU A 51 43.69 -25.27 2.15
CA LEU A 51 44.45 -26.43 1.59
C LEU A 51 43.71 -27.38 0.63
N PRO A 52 44.44 -28.03 -0.31
CA PRO A 52 44.11 -28.01 -1.73
C PRO A 52 43.61 -29.34 -2.30
N GLY A 53 43.01 -29.23 -3.49
CA GLY A 53 42.92 -30.33 -4.45
C GLY A 53 41.61 -31.11 -4.40
N LEU A 54 40.67 -30.78 -5.28
CA LEU A 54 39.85 -31.77 -5.98
C LEU A 54 39.11 -31.15 -7.17
N ARG A 55 39.49 -31.70 -8.33
CA ARG A 55 38.95 -31.69 -9.69
C ARG A 55 37.59 -31.02 -9.92
N ALA A 56 37.62 -30.01 -10.79
CA ALA A 56 36.46 -29.42 -11.46
C ALA A 56 35.85 -30.37 -12.50
N ALA A 57 34.53 -30.47 -12.52
CA ALA A 57 33.69 -30.94 -13.63
C ALA A 57 32.23 -30.52 -13.36
N PRO A 58 31.32 -30.47 -14.34
CA PRO A 58 31.38 -29.78 -15.62
C PRO A 58 30.03 -29.05 -15.87
N TRP A 59 29.75 -27.93 -15.18
CA TRP A 59 28.50 -27.16 -15.38
C TRP A 59 28.72 -25.80 -16.05
N LEU A 60 29.97 -25.47 -16.39
CA LEU A 60 30.35 -24.21 -17.06
C LEU A 60 30.24 -24.27 -18.59
N ALA A 61 30.15 -25.47 -19.19
CA ALA A 61 30.07 -25.63 -20.65
C ALA A 61 28.67 -25.38 -21.22
N ALA A 62 27.60 -25.53 -20.42
CA ALA A 62 26.23 -25.30 -20.89
C ALA A 62 25.87 -23.80 -21.00
N VAL A 63 26.53 -22.94 -20.21
CA VAL A 63 26.30 -21.49 -20.23
C VAL A 63 26.98 -20.83 -21.44
N ALA A 64 28.07 -21.40 -21.95
CA ALA A 64 28.82 -20.88 -23.10
C ALA A 64 28.10 -21.11 -24.46
N ALA A 65 27.28 -22.16 -24.59
CA ALA A 65 26.61 -22.49 -25.84
C ALA A 65 25.39 -21.59 -26.15
N MET A 66 24.79 -20.97 -25.13
CA MET A 66 23.60 -20.12 -25.31
C MET A 66 23.95 -18.67 -25.73
N VAL A 67 25.21 -18.27 -25.58
CA VAL A 67 25.72 -16.93 -25.95
C VAL A 67 26.06 -16.83 -27.44
N ALA A 68 26.29 -17.96 -28.13
CA ALA A 68 26.72 -17.97 -29.53
C ALA A 68 25.59 -17.80 -30.57
N ALA A 69 24.31 -17.96 -30.18
CA ALA A 69 23.17 -17.79 -31.09
C ALA A 69 22.75 -16.32 -31.31
N VAL A 70 23.41 -15.37 -30.65
CA VAL A 70 23.09 -13.93 -30.69
C VAL A 70 23.91 -13.17 -31.75
N VAL A 71 24.94 -13.78 -32.38
CA VAL A 71 26.02 -12.99 -33.00
C VAL A 71 26.09 -13.01 -34.55
N PHE A 72 25.36 -13.85 -35.29
CA PHE A 72 25.49 -13.91 -36.77
C PHE A 72 24.16 -14.39 -37.39
N TRP A 73 23.43 -13.77 -38.34
CA TRP A 73 23.70 -13.02 -39.60
C TRP A 73 22.29 -12.61 -40.19
N PRO A 74 22.08 -11.83 -41.29
CA PRO A 74 22.41 -10.43 -41.63
C PRO A 74 21.19 -9.57 -42.11
N THR A 75 21.42 -8.28 -42.40
CA THR A 75 20.69 -7.41 -43.37
C THR A 75 21.76 -6.82 -44.34
N PRO A 76 21.52 -5.96 -45.38
CA PRO A 76 20.32 -5.14 -45.75
C PRO A 76 20.09 -4.90 -47.28
N ALA A 77 19.07 -4.11 -47.66
CA ALA A 77 19.09 -3.13 -48.78
C ALA A 77 17.85 -2.19 -48.76
N PRO A 78 17.91 -0.97 -49.35
CA PRO A 78 17.31 0.24 -48.74
C PRO A 78 16.15 0.93 -49.51
N GLU A 79 15.50 1.83 -48.76
CA GLU A 79 14.75 3.06 -49.10
C GLU A 79 13.36 3.03 -49.77
N ALA A 80 12.35 3.39 -48.96
CA ALA A 80 11.31 4.36 -49.31
C ALA A 80 11.01 5.24 -48.06
N PRO A 81 10.74 6.56 -48.22
CA PRO A 81 10.59 7.48 -47.10
C PRO A 81 9.17 7.49 -46.53
N GLU A 82 9.11 7.85 -45.23
CA GLU A 82 7.93 8.22 -44.42
C GLU A 82 6.87 7.15 -44.12
N ALA A 83 6.95 6.62 -42.91
CA ALA A 83 5.79 6.50 -42.03
C ALA A 83 6.23 6.92 -40.60
N PRO A 84 5.79 8.09 -40.09
CA PRO A 84 6.10 8.48 -38.72
C PRO A 84 5.29 7.61 -37.75
N THR A 85 5.93 7.30 -36.63
CA THR A 85 5.30 7.09 -35.32
C THR A 85 4.36 5.87 -35.22
N ARG A 86 4.93 4.72 -34.87
CA ARG A 86 4.23 3.74 -34.01
C ARG A 86 4.84 3.82 -32.62
N VAL A 87 4.35 4.76 -31.83
CA VAL A 87 4.77 4.91 -30.42
C VAL A 87 3.92 4.02 -29.59
N VAL A 88 4.51 3.44 -28.54
CA VAL A 88 3.80 2.50 -27.71
C VAL A 88 3.83 2.78 -26.14
N PHE A 89 2.81 3.42 -25.47
CA PHE A 89 2.45 3.62 -24.02
C PHE A 89 0.99 3.32 -23.55
N SER A 90 0.82 2.82 -22.32
CA SER A 90 -0.49 2.65 -21.67
C SER A 90 -1.01 3.78 -20.76
N MET A 91 -0.26 4.86 -20.45
CA MET A 91 -0.75 6.02 -19.64
C MET A 91 0.00 7.37 -19.86
N GLY A 92 0.70 7.57 -20.99
CA GLY A 92 1.40 8.83 -21.29
C GLY A 92 0.71 9.61 -22.40
N ARG A 93 0.66 10.95 -22.31
CA ARG A 93 0.18 11.79 -23.42
C ARG A 93 1.39 12.21 -24.25
N LEU A 94 1.49 11.70 -25.47
CA LEU A 94 2.45 12.16 -26.45
C LEU A 94 1.80 13.22 -27.34
N THR A 95 2.46 14.35 -27.51
CA THR A 95 2.04 15.39 -28.46
C THR A 95 3.20 15.78 -29.37
N ALA A 96 2.88 16.17 -30.60
CA ALA A 96 3.78 16.95 -31.45
C ALA A 96 3.25 18.39 -31.46
N GLY A 97 3.96 19.30 -30.78
CA GLY A 97 3.37 20.59 -30.38
C GLY A 97 2.14 20.39 -29.48
N GLU A 98 0.99 20.96 -29.85
CA GLU A 98 -0.29 20.82 -29.12
C GLU A 98 -1.16 19.63 -29.58
N ARG A 99 -0.74 18.89 -30.62
CA ARG A 99 -1.55 17.82 -31.22
C ARG A 99 -1.26 16.46 -30.58
N PRO A 100 -2.27 15.73 -30.06
CA PRO A 100 -2.09 14.38 -29.52
C PRO A 100 -1.75 13.37 -30.63
N LEU A 101 -0.85 12.43 -30.32
CA LEU A 101 -0.48 11.30 -31.18
C LEU A 101 -1.17 10.01 -30.67
N GLU A 102 -1.78 9.23 -31.55
CA GLU A 102 -2.59 8.05 -31.19
C GLU A 102 -1.78 6.75 -31.03
N ASP A 103 -2.31 5.94 -30.11
CA ASP A 103 -2.11 4.53 -29.80
C ASP A 103 -0.74 3.98 -29.56
N ALA A 104 -0.60 3.53 -28.30
CA ALA A 104 0.66 3.20 -27.76
C ALA A 104 0.61 2.01 -26.69
N THR A 105 1.66 1.18 -26.39
CA THR A 105 1.93 -0.29 -26.22
C THR A 105 3.36 -0.79 -25.80
N PHE A 106 4.11 -0.28 -24.80
CA PHE A 106 5.53 -0.71 -24.56
C PHE A 106 5.55 -2.22 -24.24
N VAL A 107 6.32 -3.03 -24.99
CA VAL A 107 6.27 -4.50 -24.87
C VAL A 107 7.32 -5.07 -23.90
N GLN A 108 8.39 -4.33 -23.53
CA GLN A 108 9.47 -4.87 -22.69
C GLN A 108 10.10 -3.85 -21.69
N PRO A 109 10.59 -4.32 -20.52
CA PRO A 109 11.11 -3.48 -19.42
C PRO A 109 12.50 -2.82 -19.66
N THR A 110 12.91 -2.66 -20.92
CA THR A 110 14.25 -2.17 -21.32
C THR A 110 14.27 -1.32 -22.60
N THR A 111 13.12 -1.00 -23.20
CA THR A 111 13.09 -0.27 -24.46
C THR A 111 13.37 1.23 -24.25
N VAL A 112 14.22 1.82 -25.10
CA VAL A 112 14.51 3.26 -25.18
C VAL A 112 13.57 3.88 -26.23
N LEU A 113 12.86 4.94 -25.88
CA LEU A 113 12.04 5.73 -26.79
C LEU A 113 12.82 6.96 -27.28
N GLY A 114 12.85 7.17 -28.59
CA GLY A 114 13.22 8.44 -29.20
C GLY A 114 12.02 9.36 -29.34
N LEU A 115 12.16 10.61 -28.93
CA LEU A 115 11.25 11.71 -29.19
C LEU A 115 11.86 12.57 -30.31
N GLU A 116 11.07 12.86 -31.33
CA GLU A 116 11.45 13.73 -32.44
C GLU A 116 11.40 15.21 -32.03
N GLU A 117 11.93 16.09 -32.87
CA GLU A 117 11.95 17.52 -32.61
C GLU A 117 10.52 18.08 -32.41
N ALA A 118 10.35 18.97 -31.42
CA ALA A 118 9.06 19.52 -30.98
C ALA A 118 8.04 18.50 -30.43
N ALA A 119 8.41 17.24 -30.24
CA ALA A 119 7.59 16.27 -29.52
C ALA A 119 7.64 16.54 -28.01
N ARG A 120 6.51 16.34 -27.33
CA ARG A 120 6.40 16.39 -25.87
C ARG A 120 5.78 15.10 -25.37
N LEU A 121 6.37 14.55 -24.32
CA LEU A 121 5.89 13.35 -23.66
C LEU A 121 5.65 13.65 -22.18
N ASP A 122 4.37 13.62 -21.77
CA ASP A 122 3.98 13.69 -20.36
C ASP A 122 3.71 12.29 -19.81
N LEU A 123 4.35 11.96 -18.70
CA LEU A 123 4.36 10.64 -18.07
C LEU A 123 4.06 10.76 -16.58
N VAL A 124 3.33 9.79 -16.05
CA VAL A 124 3.27 9.52 -14.61
C VAL A 124 4.03 8.23 -14.36
N VAL A 125 5.12 8.31 -13.59
CA VAL A 125 5.86 7.17 -13.08
C VAL A 125 5.63 7.07 -11.57
N THR A 126 5.84 5.89 -10.98
CA THR A 126 5.67 5.67 -9.53
C THR A 126 6.35 6.79 -8.74
N GLY A 127 5.55 7.67 -8.12
CA GLY A 127 6.02 8.77 -7.29
C GLY A 127 6.57 10.00 -8.03
N ALA A 128 6.43 10.12 -9.35
CA ALA A 128 6.83 11.33 -10.06
C ALA A 128 6.00 11.62 -11.32
N ARG A 129 5.75 12.90 -11.57
CA ARG A 129 5.29 13.41 -12.87
C ARG A 129 6.51 13.86 -13.67
N VAL A 130 6.61 13.37 -14.90
CA VAL A 130 7.74 13.66 -15.80
C VAL A 130 7.20 14.23 -17.09
N ALA A 131 7.81 15.30 -17.57
CA ALA A 131 7.55 15.82 -18.89
C ALA A 131 8.88 15.88 -19.65
N VAL A 132 8.91 15.41 -20.89
CA VAL A 132 10.13 15.30 -21.72
C VAL A 132 9.89 16.02 -23.04
N LEU A 133 10.87 16.80 -23.51
CA LEU A 133 10.86 17.41 -24.84
C LEU A 133 11.83 16.73 -25.77
N GLY A 134 11.36 16.46 -26.98
CA GLY A 134 12.19 16.04 -28.07
C GLY A 134 12.98 17.21 -28.70
N PRO A 135 14.18 16.94 -29.26
CA PRO A 135 14.75 15.61 -29.44
C PRO A 135 15.27 15.01 -28.13
N ALA A 136 14.84 13.79 -27.79
CA ALA A 136 15.20 13.14 -26.54
C ALA A 136 15.17 11.61 -26.66
N ARG A 137 15.94 10.95 -25.81
CA ARG A 137 15.91 9.49 -25.67
C ARG A 137 15.68 9.12 -24.21
N VAL A 138 14.60 8.41 -23.94
CA VAL A 138 14.18 8.05 -22.57
C VAL A 138 13.87 6.58 -22.43
N GLY A 139 14.15 6.00 -21.27
CA GLY A 139 13.89 4.61 -20.94
C GLY A 139 13.44 4.45 -19.50
N ARG A 140 13.04 3.24 -19.12
CA ARG A 140 12.60 2.91 -17.76
C ARG A 140 13.22 1.60 -17.30
N ALA A 141 13.59 1.54 -16.02
CA ALA A 141 13.95 0.32 -15.31
C ALA A 141 13.17 0.26 -13.98
N PRO A 142 13.08 -0.90 -13.30
CA PRO A 142 12.44 -0.99 -11.98
C PRO A 142 13.02 0.05 -11.00
N GLY A 143 12.16 0.97 -10.54
CA GLY A 143 12.55 2.04 -9.60
C GLY A 143 13.46 3.14 -10.17
N ARG A 144 13.66 3.22 -11.49
CA ARG A 144 14.56 4.21 -12.12
C ARG A 144 14.00 4.78 -13.42
N PHE A 145 14.24 6.08 -13.63
CA PHE A 145 14.03 6.75 -14.91
C PHE A 145 15.38 6.91 -15.63
N LEU A 146 15.47 6.50 -16.89
CA LEU A 146 16.67 6.62 -17.71
C LEU A 146 16.49 7.77 -18.69
N LEU A 147 17.29 8.82 -18.55
CA LEU A 147 17.33 9.92 -19.51
C LEU A 147 18.66 9.80 -20.27
N HIS A 148 18.60 9.26 -21.48
CA HIS A 148 19.80 9.05 -22.31
C HIS A 148 20.25 10.35 -22.97
N ASP A 149 19.29 11.15 -23.43
CA ASP A 149 19.52 12.41 -24.13
C ASP A 149 18.26 13.28 -24.04
N GLY A 150 18.43 14.60 -24.03
CA GLY A 150 17.36 15.58 -24.07
C GLY A 150 16.99 16.20 -22.71
N ARG A 151 15.92 17.00 -22.73
CA ARG A 151 15.46 17.83 -21.60
C ARG A 151 14.20 17.25 -20.99
N ALA A 152 14.16 17.20 -19.66
CA ALA A 152 12.98 16.77 -18.92
C ALA A 152 12.78 17.53 -17.62
N ALA A 153 11.52 17.71 -17.22
CA ALA A 153 11.15 18.14 -15.87
C ALA A 153 10.46 17.07 -15.07
N PHE A 154 10.64 17.22 -13.76
CA PHE A 154 10.20 16.31 -12.75
C PHE A 154 9.48 17.04 -11.62
N SER A 155 8.33 16.50 -11.20
CA SER A 155 7.74 16.72 -9.87
C SER A 155 7.75 15.38 -9.18
N VAL A 156 8.68 15.21 -8.25
CA VAL A 156 8.86 13.97 -7.50
C VAL A 156 8.15 14.11 -6.16
N ASP A 157 7.28 13.16 -5.82
CA ASP A 157 6.62 13.08 -4.52
C ASP A 157 7.64 12.80 -3.39
N PRO A 158 7.32 13.08 -2.13
CA PRO A 158 8.19 12.71 -1.02
C PRO A 158 8.40 11.19 -0.95
N HIS A 159 9.66 10.76 -1.03
CA HIS A 159 10.07 9.37 -0.88
C HIS A 159 10.88 9.18 0.41
N PRO A 160 10.73 8.06 1.13
CA PRO A 160 11.54 7.80 2.30
C PRO A 160 13.03 7.71 1.92
N LYS A 161 13.91 8.15 2.83
CA LYS A 161 15.34 8.36 2.54
C LYS A 161 16.08 7.11 2.08
N ASP A 162 15.61 5.92 2.49
CA ASP A 162 16.12 4.61 2.12
C ASP A 162 15.76 4.20 0.68
N ARG A 163 14.79 4.86 0.05
CA ARG A 163 14.28 4.55 -1.29
C ARG A 163 14.03 5.82 -2.12
N PRO A 164 15.09 6.58 -2.47
CA PRO A 164 14.98 7.78 -3.29
C PRO A 164 14.46 7.49 -4.70
N PHE A 165 13.88 8.52 -5.32
CA PHE A 165 13.71 8.53 -6.77
C PHE A 165 15.04 8.87 -7.44
N VAL A 166 15.49 8.05 -8.39
CA VAL A 166 16.79 8.21 -9.04
C VAL A 166 16.63 8.33 -10.56
N ILE A 167 17.18 9.40 -11.13
CA ILE A 167 17.40 9.54 -12.57
C ILE A 167 18.83 9.16 -12.87
N ARG A 168 19.06 8.37 -13.91
CA ARG A 168 20.40 7.95 -14.31
C ARG A 168 20.71 8.37 -15.74
N ALA A 169 21.85 9.03 -15.91
CA ALA A 169 22.46 9.33 -17.19
C ALA A 169 23.34 8.14 -17.66
N PRO A 170 23.59 7.99 -18.98
CA PRO A 170 24.39 6.90 -19.53
C PRO A 170 25.81 6.78 -18.98
N ASP A 171 26.44 7.90 -18.63
CA ASP A 171 27.79 7.94 -18.05
C ASP A 171 27.87 7.41 -16.61
N GLY A 172 26.73 7.10 -15.98
CA GLY A 172 26.66 6.69 -14.58
C GLY A 172 26.31 7.82 -13.61
N GLY A 173 26.16 9.04 -14.10
CA GLY A 173 25.65 10.17 -13.32
C GLY A 173 24.24 9.89 -12.79
N GLU A 174 24.02 10.17 -11.51
CA GLU A 174 22.75 9.96 -10.81
C GLU A 174 22.23 11.27 -10.23
N VAL A 175 20.94 11.52 -10.42
CA VAL A 175 20.19 12.57 -9.75
C VAL A 175 19.28 11.90 -8.72
N ILE A 176 19.60 12.08 -7.44
CA ILE A 176 18.90 11.50 -6.30
C ILE A 176 17.94 12.55 -5.74
N VAL A 177 16.66 12.20 -5.66
CA VAL A 177 15.59 13.17 -5.42
C VAL A 177 14.61 12.68 -4.37
N HIS A 178 14.21 13.59 -3.48
CA HIS A 178 13.14 13.39 -2.50
C HIS A 178 12.20 14.59 -2.53
N GLY A 179 10.93 14.43 -2.94
CA GLY A 179 9.92 15.47 -2.75
C GLY A 179 10.26 16.83 -3.37
N THR A 180 10.66 16.87 -4.64
CA THR A 180 11.36 18.03 -5.23
C THR A 180 10.90 18.26 -6.68
N ARG A 181 10.90 19.52 -7.11
CA ARG A 181 10.58 19.95 -8.49
C ARG A 181 11.82 20.54 -9.15
N PHE A 182 12.16 20.03 -10.34
CA PHE A 182 13.38 20.45 -11.03
C PHE A 182 13.32 20.11 -12.52
N GLU A 183 14.24 20.71 -13.27
CA GLU A 183 14.54 20.41 -14.66
C GLU A 183 15.95 19.84 -14.78
N VAL A 184 16.14 18.88 -15.68
CA VAL A 184 17.45 18.34 -16.02
C VAL A 184 17.61 18.24 -17.53
N LEU A 185 18.82 18.58 -17.99
CA LEU A 185 19.29 18.38 -19.35
C LEU A 185 20.40 17.33 -19.33
N VAL A 186 20.21 16.28 -20.11
CA VAL A 186 21.27 15.32 -20.41
C VAL A 186 21.64 15.49 -21.87
N ALA A 187 22.91 15.71 -22.16
CA ALA A 187 23.42 15.72 -23.53
C ALA A 187 24.74 14.95 -23.57
N HIS A 188 25.00 14.28 -24.71
CA HIS A 188 26.17 13.41 -24.88
C HIS A 188 26.30 12.34 -23.77
N GLY A 189 25.17 11.92 -23.20
CA GLY A 189 25.10 10.93 -22.13
C GLY A 189 25.52 11.41 -20.75
N LYS A 190 25.70 12.72 -20.54
CA LYS A 190 26.08 13.34 -19.26
C LYS A 190 25.06 14.37 -18.80
N ILE A 191 25.02 14.62 -17.50
CA ILE A 191 24.16 15.67 -16.92
C ILE A 191 24.82 17.02 -17.18
N ASP A 192 24.34 17.74 -18.18
CA ASP A 192 24.91 19.02 -18.62
C ASP A 192 24.34 20.20 -17.83
N ALA A 193 23.06 20.14 -17.44
CA ALA A 193 22.41 21.17 -16.65
C ALA A 193 21.32 20.62 -15.72
N LEU A 194 21.15 21.27 -14.56
CA LEU A 194 20.10 20.98 -13.59
C LEU A 194 19.61 22.29 -12.96
N ASP A 195 18.30 22.53 -12.96
CA ASP A 195 17.66 23.70 -12.35
C ASP A 195 16.62 23.26 -11.32
N VAL A 196 16.83 23.59 -10.05
CA VAL A 196 15.95 23.15 -8.94
C VAL A 196 14.97 24.26 -8.61
N LEU A 197 13.69 24.00 -8.84
CA LEU A 197 12.60 24.96 -8.60
C LEU A 197 12.17 24.92 -7.12
N GLU A 198 11.96 23.73 -6.57
CA GLU A 198 11.54 23.51 -5.18
C GLU A 198 12.23 22.27 -4.61
N GLY A 199 12.59 22.28 -3.33
CA GLY A 199 13.22 21.14 -2.65
C GLY A 199 14.75 21.12 -2.78
N VAL A 200 15.35 19.93 -2.71
CA VAL A 200 16.80 19.73 -2.81
C VAL A 200 17.09 18.49 -3.63
N VAL A 201 17.99 18.65 -4.60
CA VAL A 201 18.49 17.57 -5.46
C VAL A 201 19.93 17.24 -5.09
N GLU A 202 20.23 15.95 -5.02
CA GLU A 202 21.59 15.42 -4.92
C GLU A 202 22.09 14.92 -6.27
N LEU A 203 23.07 15.62 -6.83
CA LEU A 203 23.77 15.22 -8.05
C LEU A 203 24.98 14.38 -7.66
N LYS A 204 25.05 13.15 -8.16
CA LYS A 204 26.20 12.27 -8.01
C LYS A 204 26.81 12.01 -9.38
N SER A 205 28.06 12.41 -9.55
CA SER A 205 28.86 12.15 -10.75
C SER A 205 30.12 11.37 -10.37
N ASP A 206 30.82 10.80 -11.35
CA ASP A 206 32.08 10.08 -11.15
C ASP A 206 33.17 10.89 -10.43
N ARG A 207 33.05 12.23 -10.43
CA ARG A 207 34.08 13.14 -9.89
C ARG A 207 33.66 13.90 -8.63
N ALA A 208 32.37 13.93 -8.27
CA ALA A 208 31.87 14.65 -7.09
C ALA A 208 30.38 14.37 -6.80
N GLN A 209 29.99 14.54 -5.53
CA GLN A 209 28.60 14.67 -5.10
C GLN A 209 28.30 16.14 -4.76
N ARG A 210 27.23 16.71 -5.33
CA ARG A 210 26.84 18.11 -5.14
C ARG A 210 25.36 18.22 -4.80
N ARG A 211 25.04 19.05 -3.82
CA ARG A 211 23.64 19.37 -3.45
C ARG A 211 23.23 20.68 -4.10
N VAL A 212 22.07 20.69 -4.75
CA VAL A 212 21.47 21.88 -5.37
C VAL A 212 20.10 22.09 -4.73
N ALA A 213 19.91 23.21 -4.05
CA ALA A 213 18.67 23.56 -3.37
C ALA A 213 17.76 24.42 -4.25
N ALA A 214 16.52 24.64 -3.82
CA ALA A 214 15.53 25.49 -4.50
C ALA A 214 16.11 26.85 -4.93
N GLY A 215 15.83 27.24 -6.17
CA GLY A 215 16.40 28.41 -6.84
C GLY A 215 17.83 28.23 -7.33
N GLY A 216 18.50 27.13 -6.99
CA GLY A 216 19.85 26.81 -7.38
C GLY A 216 19.93 26.13 -8.76
N THR A 217 21.06 26.33 -9.42
CA THR A 217 21.36 25.76 -10.74
C THR A 217 22.71 25.06 -10.73
N TYR A 218 22.86 24.06 -11.58
CA TYR A 218 24.11 23.38 -11.91
C TYR A 218 24.31 23.37 -13.41
N ARG A 219 25.55 23.59 -13.84
CA ARG A 219 26.00 23.53 -15.24
C ARG A 219 27.34 22.79 -15.29
N ALA A 220 27.49 21.90 -16.27
CA ALA A 220 28.76 21.26 -16.57
C ALA A 220 29.74 22.24 -17.24
N GLU A 221 31.04 21.95 -17.15
CA GLU A 221 32.09 22.80 -17.71
C GLU A 221 31.97 22.87 -19.24
N GLY A 222 31.97 24.09 -19.79
CA GLY A 222 31.80 24.33 -21.23
C GLY A 222 30.34 24.43 -21.71
N VAL A 223 29.35 24.23 -20.84
CA VAL A 223 27.93 24.45 -21.15
C VAL A 223 27.59 25.93 -20.92
N PRO A 224 27.05 26.66 -21.92
CA PRO A 224 26.70 28.08 -21.77
C PRO A 224 25.75 28.34 -20.59
N THR A 225 26.01 29.41 -19.85
CA THR A 225 25.23 29.80 -18.65
C THR A 225 23.84 30.37 -18.96
N ALA A 226 23.51 30.58 -20.23
CA ALA A 226 22.18 31.01 -20.62
C ALA A 226 21.18 29.96 -20.15
N ALA A 227 20.37 30.31 -19.15
CA ALA A 227 19.23 29.50 -18.78
C ALA A 227 18.39 29.30 -20.04
N PRO A 228 17.89 28.09 -20.34
CA PRO A 228 16.93 27.94 -21.42
C PRO A 228 15.83 28.98 -21.20
N GLU A 229 15.73 29.96 -22.11
CA GLU A 229 14.90 31.17 -21.91
C GLU A 229 13.42 30.81 -21.68
N ASP A 230 13.01 29.65 -22.19
CA ASP A 230 11.84 28.91 -21.75
C ASP A 230 12.19 27.96 -20.61
N ARG A 231 11.92 28.34 -19.35
CA ARG A 231 11.62 27.33 -18.32
C ARG A 231 10.53 26.44 -18.89
N PHE A 232 10.70 25.13 -18.85
CA PHE A 232 9.96 24.10 -19.60
C PHE A 232 8.43 24.04 -19.35
N GLY A 233 7.82 25.04 -18.70
CA GLY A 233 6.39 25.32 -18.72
C GLY A 233 5.52 24.09 -18.49
N ALA A 234 5.95 23.15 -17.64
CA ALA A 234 5.18 21.94 -17.42
C ALA A 234 3.80 22.38 -16.88
N PRO A 235 2.67 21.97 -17.47
CA PRO A 235 1.35 22.51 -17.13
C PRO A 235 1.06 22.46 -15.63
N TRP A 236 1.61 21.44 -14.97
CA TRP A 236 1.53 21.19 -13.53
C TRP A 236 2.46 22.06 -12.66
N TRP A 237 3.32 22.92 -13.23
CA TRP A 237 4.10 23.93 -12.49
C TRP A 237 3.29 25.18 -12.16
N THR A 238 2.38 25.56 -13.04
CA THR A 238 1.47 26.70 -12.87
C THR A 238 0.23 26.36 -12.03
N GLU A 239 0.03 25.09 -11.68
CA GLU A 239 -0.91 24.67 -10.63
C GLU A 239 -0.38 25.12 -9.26
N ARG A 240 -0.53 26.42 -8.99
CA ARG A 240 -0.46 26.99 -7.65
C ARG A 240 -1.44 26.21 -6.77
N GLY A 241 -0.90 25.45 -5.83
CA GLY A 241 -1.71 24.69 -4.89
C GLY A 241 -2.48 23.56 -5.57
N ALA A 242 -1.90 22.36 -5.57
CA ALA A 242 -2.75 21.19 -5.50
C ALA A 242 -3.54 21.31 -4.20
N SER A 243 -4.76 21.80 -4.28
CA SER A 243 -5.76 21.56 -3.24
C SER A 243 -5.77 20.05 -3.01
N LEU A 244 -5.84 19.63 -1.74
CA LEU A 244 -5.89 18.22 -1.39
C LEU A 244 -7.35 17.82 -1.25
N GLY A 245 -7.71 16.69 -1.85
CA GLY A 245 -9.00 16.05 -1.65
C GLY A 245 -8.81 14.72 -0.93
N HIS A 246 -9.92 14.12 -0.53
CA HIS A 246 -9.91 12.77 0.00
C HIS A 246 -10.47 11.82 -1.05
N LEU A 247 -9.81 10.69 -1.27
CA LEU A 247 -10.28 9.60 -2.11
C LEU A 247 -10.46 8.36 -1.24
N TYR A 248 -11.69 7.91 -1.11
CA TYR A 248 -12.02 6.64 -0.51
C TYR A 248 -12.07 5.57 -1.60
N VAL A 249 -11.12 4.62 -1.56
CA VAL A 249 -11.05 3.48 -2.47
C VAL A 249 -11.54 2.24 -1.74
N ALA A 250 -12.61 1.65 -2.24
CA ALA A 250 -13.11 0.36 -1.80
C ALA A 250 -12.92 -0.68 -2.92
N SER A 251 -12.67 -1.93 -2.51
CA SER A 251 -12.56 -3.06 -3.42
C SER A 251 -13.54 -4.15 -3.04
N GLU A 252 -14.01 -4.86 -4.05
CA GLU A 252 -14.84 -6.06 -3.89
C GLU A 252 -14.16 -7.22 -4.59
N PRO A 253 -13.53 -8.13 -3.83
CA PRO A 253 -13.45 -8.24 -2.37
C PRO A 253 -12.49 -7.21 -1.73
N ALA A 254 -12.69 -6.91 -0.44
CA ALA A 254 -11.78 -6.09 0.37
C ALA A 254 -10.41 -6.79 0.55
N GLY A 255 -9.39 -6.00 0.89
CA GLY A 255 -8.00 -6.43 0.99
C GLY A 255 -7.23 -6.28 -0.32
N ALA A 256 -7.81 -5.66 -1.36
CA ALA A 256 -7.07 -5.39 -2.59
C ALA A 256 -6.02 -4.32 -2.33
N GLU A 257 -4.79 -4.55 -2.77
CA GLU A 257 -3.77 -3.52 -2.78
C GLU A 257 -4.22 -2.37 -3.67
N VAL A 258 -4.29 -1.18 -3.09
CA VAL A 258 -4.64 0.05 -3.79
C VAL A 258 -3.35 0.71 -4.25
N TRP A 259 -3.26 0.96 -5.56
CA TRP A 259 -2.16 1.65 -6.20
C TRP A 259 -2.70 2.93 -6.83
N LEU A 260 -2.18 4.09 -6.45
CA LEU A 260 -2.59 5.38 -6.99
C LEU A 260 -1.39 6.05 -7.64
N ASP A 261 -1.49 6.39 -8.93
CA ASP A 261 -0.40 6.90 -9.76
C ASP A 261 0.87 6.00 -9.71
N GLY A 262 0.64 4.69 -9.60
CA GLY A 262 1.70 3.68 -9.49
C GLY A 262 2.34 3.56 -8.11
N ASN A 263 1.86 4.29 -7.08
CA ASN A 263 2.28 4.17 -5.68
C ASN A 263 1.36 3.23 -4.90
N ARG A 264 1.91 2.26 -4.16
CA ARG A 264 1.12 1.39 -3.26
C ARG A 264 0.67 2.18 -2.03
N MET A 265 -0.63 2.40 -1.91
CA MET A 265 -1.24 3.21 -0.86
C MET A 265 -1.64 2.41 0.37
N GLY A 266 -1.87 1.10 0.22
CA GLY A 266 -2.37 0.23 1.29
C GLY A 266 -3.35 -0.79 0.73
N GLU A 267 -4.25 -1.29 1.57
CA GLU A 267 -5.29 -2.25 1.18
C GLU A 267 -6.68 -1.61 1.31
N ALA A 268 -7.55 -1.84 0.34
CA ALA A 268 -8.92 -1.33 0.37
C ALA A 268 -9.79 -2.11 1.39
N PRO A 269 -10.74 -1.46 2.09
CA PRO A 269 -11.11 -0.06 1.97
C PRO A 269 -10.07 0.89 2.58
N LEU A 270 -9.73 1.94 1.81
CA LEU A 270 -8.68 2.88 2.13
C LEU A 270 -9.13 4.31 1.87
N LEU A 271 -8.99 5.19 2.86
CA LEU A 271 -9.15 6.63 2.67
C LEU A 271 -7.77 7.27 2.48
N VAL A 272 -7.49 7.78 1.28
CA VAL A 272 -6.24 8.47 0.96
C VAL A 272 -6.47 9.96 0.74
N ARG A 273 -5.58 10.80 1.25
CA ARG A 273 -5.58 12.24 0.93
C ARG A 273 -4.59 12.45 -0.21
N TRP A 274 -5.06 12.98 -1.35
CA TRP A 274 -4.29 13.07 -2.59
C TRP A 274 -4.53 14.42 -3.29
N PRO A 275 -3.64 14.89 -4.19
CA PRO A 275 -3.89 16.07 -5.02
C PRO A 275 -5.27 16.02 -5.69
N VAL A 276 -5.92 17.17 -5.84
CA VAL A 276 -7.17 17.30 -6.60
C VAL A 276 -6.89 17.17 -8.09
N GLY A 277 -7.68 16.37 -8.79
CA GLY A 277 -7.48 16.05 -10.20
C GLY A 277 -7.76 14.57 -10.51
N PRO A 278 -7.66 14.16 -11.78
CA PRO A 278 -7.75 12.76 -12.18
C PRO A 278 -6.44 12.00 -11.88
N HIS A 279 -6.55 10.79 -11.37
CA HIS A 279 -5.43 9.94 -10.94
C HIS A 279 -5.61 8.51 -11.44
N ALA A 280 -4.51 7.87 -11.84
CA ALA A 280 -4.53 6.47 -12.24
C ALA A 280 -4.71 5.59 -11.01
N LEU A 281 -5.76 4.78 -11.00
CA LEU A 281 -6.08 3.89 -9.90
C LEU A 281 -5.93 2.44 -10.37
N GLU A 282 -5.13 1.67 -9.67
CA GLU A 282 -4.94 0.25 -9.90
C GLU A 282 -5.26 -0.53 -8.63
N LEU A 283 -5.98 -1.63 -8.76
CA LEU A 283 -6.31 -2.52 -7.66
C LEU A 283 -5.84 -3.93 -7.97
N ARG A 284 -5.05 -4.49 -7.05
CA ARG A 284 -4.50 -5.85 -7.16
C ARG A 284 -4.99 -6.70 -6.01
N LEU A 285 -5.50 -7.88 -6.32
CA LEU A 285 -5.84 -8.87 -5.30
C LEU A 285 -5.51 -10.26 -5.82
N ALA A 286 -4.87 -11.07 -4.98
CA ALA A 286 -4.52 -12.45 -5.34
C ALA A 286 -5.78 -13.22 -5.80
N GLY A 287 -5.66 -13.92 -6.94
CA GLY A 287 -6.77 -14.67 -7.56
C GLY A 287 -7.81 -13.80 -8.27
N ARG A 288 -7.58 -12.49 -8.45
CA ARG A 288 -8.43 -11.57 -9.23
C ARG A 288 -7.64 -10.95 -10.39
N SER A 289 -8.35 -10.55 -11.43
CA SER A 289 -7.80 -9.71 -12.49
C SER A 289 -7.42 -8.36 -11.90
N THR A 290 -6.21 -7.90 -12.22
CA THR A 290 -5.81 -6.52 -11.91
C THR A 290 -6.79 -5.57 -12.58
N TRP A 291 -7.36 -4.65 -11.82
CA TRP A 291 -8.20 -3.60 -12.37
C TRP A 291 -7.39 -2.31 -12.46
N THR A 292 -7.52 -1.62 -13.60
CA THR A 292 -6.90 -0.31 -13.84
C THR A 292 -7.97 0.65 -14.32
N GLY A 293 -7.99 1.87 -13.78
CA GLY A 293 -8.89 2.93 -14.21
C GLY A 293 -8.40 4.29 -13.74
N SER A 294 -9.29 5.28 -13.77
CA SER A 294 -8.99 6.63 -13.30
C SER A 294 -9.98 7.05 -12.21
N ALA A 295 -9.49 7.75 -11.19
CA ALA A 295 -10.25 8.30 -10.08
C ALA A 295 -10.01 9.81 -10.00
N THR A 296 -11.06 10.61 -10.00
CA THR A 296 -10.93 12.07 -9.83
C THR A 296 -11.09 12.46 -8.38
N VAL A 297 -10.03 12.99 -7.79
CA VAL A 297 -9.99 13.57 -6.44
C VAL A 297 -10.54 14.99 -6.52
N MET A 298 -11.46 15.36 -5.63
CA MET A 298 -12.11 16.67 -5.61
C MET A 298 -11.75 17.44 -4.33
N ALA A 299 -11.62 18.77 -4.43
CA ALA A 299 -11.36 19.62 -3.27
C ALA A 299 -12.53 19.56 -2.27
N ASP A 300 -12.22 19.60 -0.97
CA ASP A 300 -13.18 19.72 0.14
C ASP A 300 -14.27 18.65 0.24
N ARG A 301 -14.15 17.55 -0.52
CA ARG A 301 -15.08 16.42 -0.52
C ARG A 301 -14.33 15.10 -0.53
N VAL A 302 -14.98 14.03 -0.05
CA VAL A 302 -14.46 12.66 -0.20
C VAL A 302 -14.97 12.11 -1.53
N ALA A 303 -14.11 12.08 -2.55
CA ALA A 303 -14.34 11.29 -3.76
C ALA A 303 -14.37 9.81 -3.38
N ARG A 304 -15.34 9.05 -3.87
CA ARG A 304 -15.48 7.62 -3.55
C ARG A 304 -15.41 6.79 -4.82
N VAL A 305 -14.55 5.79 -4.83
CA VAL A 305 -14.41 4.84 -5.92
C VAL A 305 -14.51 3.43 -5.33
N SER A 306 -15.46 2.64 -5.83
CA SER A 306 -15.69 1.27 -5.40
C SER A 306 -15.59 0.36 -6.61
N ILE A 307 -14.58 -0.52 -6.61
CA ILE A 307 -14.26 -1.36 -7.75
C ILE A 307 -14.53 -2.83 -7.44
N GLY A 308 -15.37 -3.46 -8.26
CA GLY A 308 -15.51 -4.90 -8.30
C GLY A 308 -14.36 -5.52 -9.10
N LEU A 309 -13.49 -6.28 -8.42
CA LEU A 309 -12.41 -6.99 -9.09
C LEU A 309 -12.94 -8.30 -9.67
N GLU A 310 -12.83 -8.48 -10.98
CA GLU A 310 -13.23 -9.73 -11.61
C GLU A 310 -12.29 -10.88 -11.23
N ALA A 311 -12.82 -12.10 -11.19
CA ALA A 311 -11.94 -13.27 -11.07
C ALA A 311 -11.05 -13.34 -12.31
N LYS A 312 -9.76 -13.64 -12.10
CA LYS A 312 -8.91 -13.97 -13.24
C LYS A 312 -9.54 -15.20 -13.92
N PRO A 313 -9.81 -15.18 -15.24
CA PRO A 313 -10.24 -16.40 -15.92
C PRO A 313 -9.12 -17.43 -15.74
N GLU A 314 -9.43 -18.48 -14.99
CA GLU A 314 -8.56 -19.63 -14.86
C GLU A 314 -8.59 -20.40 -16.18
N PRO A 315 -7.47 -20.94 -16.70
CA PRO A 315 -7.52 -21.80 -17.86
C PRO A 315 -8.54 -22.91 -17.60
N GLU A 316 -9.46 -23.09 -18.55
CA GLU A 316 -10.48 -24.12 -18.50
C GLU A 316 -9.77 -25.48 -18.45
N VAL A 317 -9.66 -26.06 -17.24
CA VAL A 317 -9.09 -27.39 -17.07
C VAL A 317 -10.11 -28.37 -17.65
N ALA A 318 -9.66 -29.07 -18.70
CA ALA A 318 -10.35 -30.19 -19.33
C ALA A 318 -10.98 -31.14 -18.29
N PRO A 319 -12.07 -31.85 -18.63
CA PRO A 319 -12.75 -32.73 -17.69
C PRO A 319 -11.75 -33.76 -17.15
N ASP A 320 -11.44 -33.65 -15.86
CA ASP A 320 -10.51 -34.55 -15.19
C ASP A 320 -11.13 -35.95 -15.14
N ARG A 321 -10.54 -36.85 -15.93
CA ARG A 321 -10.81 -38.28 -15.87
C ARG A 321 -10.20 -38.82 -14.60
N GLY A 322 -11.08 -39.01 -13.60
CA GLY A 322 -10.92 -40.06 -12.61
C GLY A 322 -10.03 -39.71 -11.41
N LEU A 323 -10.61 -38.97 -10.47
CA LEU A 323 -10.18 -39.08 -9.07
C LEU A 323 -10.58 -40.47 -8.55
N THR A 324 -9.60 -41.37 -8.45
CA THR A 324 -9.78 -42.67 -7.79
C THR A 324 -10.15 -42.50 -6.30
N PRO A 325 -11.04 -43.34 -5.75
CA PRO A 325 -11.54 -43.19 -4.38
C PRO A 325 -10.67 -43.97 -3.39
N ALA A 326 -9.95 -43.29 -2.48
CA ALA A 326 -9.56 -43.83 -1.17
C ALA A 326 -8.75 -42.82 -0.33
N ARG A 327 -9.45 -41.90 0.34
CA ARG A 327 -9.16 -41.42 1.71
C ARG A 327 -10.32 -40.52 2.09
N VAL A 328 -10.90 -40.80 3.25
CA VAL A 328 -12.11 -40.18 3.81
C VAL A 328 -12.17 -38.70 3.44
N ARG A 329 -13.10 -38.34 2.55
CA ARG A 329 -13.37 -36.94 2.18
C ARG A 329 -14.11 -36.31 3.35
N ASP A 330 -13.38 -35.84 4.37
CA ASP A 330 -13.96 -35.09 5.48
C ASP A 330 -14.80 -33.94 4.90
N PRO A 331 -16.14 -33.94 5.08
CA PRO A 331 -17.02 -32.92 4.54
C PRO A 331 -16.61 -31.51 5.02
N TRP A 332 -16.03 -31.39 6.21
CA TRP A 332 -15.52 -30.12 6.73
C TRP A 332 -14.29 -29.63 5.98
N ALA A 333 -13.35 -30.52 5.64
CA ALA A 333 -12.20 -30.18 4.80
C ALA A 333 -12.64 -29.74 3.39
N ILE A 334 -13.66 -30.40 2.82
CA ILE A 334 -14.24 -30.00 1.54
C ILE A 334 -14.89 -28.61 1.63
N ALA A 335 -15.65 -28.35 2.69
CA ALA A 335 -16.31 -27.07 2.90
C ALA A 335 -15.30 -25.92 3.08
N ALA A 336 -14.23 -26.15 3.84
CA ALA A 336 -13.12 -25.20 3.96
C ALA A 336 -12.47 -24.91 2.61
N ALA A 337 -12.22 -25.95 1.79
CA ALA A 337 -11.67 -25.78 0.44
C ALA A 337 -12.63 -25.00 -0.48
N HIS A 338 -13.95 -25.19 -0.35
CA HIS A 338 -14.94 -24.38 -1.07
C HIS A 338 -14.96 -22.92 -0.61
N LEU A 339 -14.85 -22.66 0.69
CA LEU A 339 -14.80 -21.32 1.26
C LEU A 339 -13.56 -20.55 0.76
N GLU A 340 -12.38 -21.17 0.83
CA GLU A 340 -11.13 -20.56 0.36
C GLU A 340 -11.17 -20.31 -1.16
N ALA A 341 -11.69 -21.27 -1.94
CA ALA A 341 -11.91 -21.10 -3.37
C ALA A 341 -13.12 -20.20 -3.71
N ARG A 342 -13.83 -19.63 -2.72
CA ARG A 342 -15.02 -18.77 -2.88
C ARG A 342 -16.15 -19.42 -3.71
N ARG A 343 -16.24 -20.75 -3.69
CA ARG A 343 -17.23 -21.57 -4.41
C ARG A 343 -18.56 -21.63 -3.66
N CYS A 344 -19.22 -20.49 -3.46
CA CYS A 344 -20.40 -20.43 -2.60
C CYS A 344 -21.57 -21.28 -3.08
N ALA A 345 -21.75 -21.48 -4.40
CA ALA A 345 -22.80 -22.38 -4.90
C ALA A 345 -22.55 -23.86 -4.51
N ALA A 346 -21.29 -24.29 -4.42
CA ALA A 346 -20.95 -25.62 -3.95
C ALA A 346 -21.15 -25.72 -2.43
N LEU A 347 -20.79 -24.66 -1.71
CA LEU A 347 -20.99 -24.56 -0.26
C LEU A 347 -22.49 -24.55 0.11
N ASP A 348 -23.33 -23.83 -0.64
CA ASP A 348 -24.79 -23.78 -0.45
C ASP A 348 -25.44 -25.17 -0.59
N ARG A 349 -24.86 -26.06 -1.41
CA ARG A 349 -25.29 -27.46 -1.54
C ARG A 349 -24.78 -28.33 -0.40
N LEU A 350 -23.57 -28.06 0.10
CA LEU A 350 -22.89 -28.86 1.11
C LEU A 350 -23.35 -28.53 2.55
N VAL A 351 -23.62 -27.26 2.85
CA VAL A 351 -24.00 -26.79 4.19
C VAL A 351 -25.24 -27.53 4.74
N PRO A 352 -26.33 -27.74 3.98
CA PRO A 352 -27.48 -28.51 4.48
C PRO A 352 -27.12 -29.94 4.87
N GLU A 353 -26.19 -30.58 4.17
CA GLU A 353 -25.71 -31.91 4.53
C GLU A 353 -24.85 -31.87 5.80
N LEU A 354 -23.93 -30.92 5.91
CA LEU A 354 -23.15 -30.71 7.13
C LEU A 354 -24.04 -30.49 8.35
N VAL A 355 -25.10 -29.68 8.22
CA VAL A 355 -26.06 -29.42 9.30
C VAL A 355 -26.82 -30.69 9.69
N ARG A 356 -27.23 -31.52 8.72
CA ARG A 356 -27.89 -32.81 8.99
C ARG A 356 -26.97 -33.80 9.70
N GLN A 357 -25.70 -33.86 9.29
CA GLN A 357 -24.69 -34.77 9.87
C GLN A 357 -24.15 -34.28 11.22
N SER A 358 -24.31 -33.00 11.53
CA SER A 358 -23.81 -32.40 12.77
C SER A 358 -24.62 -32.86 13.98
N ALA A 359 -23.96 -33.53 14.92
CA ALA A 359 -24.56 -33.99 16.17
C ALA A 359 -24.82 -32.85 17.16
N THR A 360 -23.96 -31.82 17.17
CA THR A 360 -24.04 -30.73 18.15
C THR A 360 -24.63 -29.46 17.54
N ARG A 361 -25.25 -28.63 18.38
CA ARG A 361 -25.72 -27.29 17.98
C ARG A 361 -24.55 -26.39 17.54
N ALA A 362 -23.39 -26.54 18.17
CA ALA A 362 -22.15 -25.85 17.81
C ALA A 362 -21.69 -26.20 16.39
N ASP A 363 -21.71 -27.48 16.01
CA ASP A 363 -21.32 -27.93 14.67
C ASP A 363 -22.32 -27.46 13.61
N LYS A 364 -23.62 -27.47 13.91
CA LYS A 364 -24.64 -26.88 13.02
C LYS A 364 -24.37 -25.38 12.80
N ALA A 365 -24.07 -24.64 13.87
CA ALA A 365 -23.72 -23.24 13.79
C ALA A 365 -22.45 -22.99 12.96
N ARG A 366 -21.42 -23.84 13.15
CA ARG A 366 -20.18 -23.82 12.38
C ARG A 366 -20.40 -24.14 10.91
N ALA A 367 -21.38 -24.97 10.55
CA ALA A 367 -21.69 -25.28 9.16
C ALA A 367 -22.38 -24.09 8.48
N GLU A 368 -23.41 -23.53 9.13
CA GLU A 368 -24.22 -22.47 8.53
C GLU A 368 -23.47 -21.15 8.36
N ILE A 369 -22.55 -20.81 9.29
CA ILE A 369 -21.76 -19.58 9.17
C ILE A 369 -20.86 -19.56 7.93
N LEU A 370 -20.44 -20.73 7.41
CA LEU A 370 -19.60 -20.83 6.21
C LEU A 370 -20.27 -20.19 4.99
N ALA A 371 -21.60 -20.32 4.86
CA ALA A 371 -22.34 -19.70 3.78
C ALA A 371 -22.24 -18.17 3.85
N ALA A 372 -22.42 -17.59 5.05
CA ALA A 372 -22.30 -16.15 5.29
C ALA A 372 -20.89 -15.64 4.98
N GLU A 373 -19.85 -16.33 5.48
CA GLU A 373 -18.45 -16.01 5.24
C GLU A 373 -18.09 -16.08 3.74
N CYS A 374 -18.63 -17.07 3.02
CA CYS A 374 -18.40 -17.19 1.59
C CYS A 374 -19.02 -16.00 0.83
N ARG A 375 -20.24 -15.59 1.18
CA ARG A 375 -20.85 -14.38 0.59
C ARG A 375 -20.03 -13.14 0.88
N LEU A 376 -19.51 -12.99 2.10
CA LEU A 376 -18.64 -11.90 2.48
C LEU A 376 -17.36 -11.87 1.63
N ARG A 377 -16.66 -13.00 1.48
CA ARG A 377 -15.44 -13.14 0.63
C ARG A 377 -15.70 -12.90 -0.85
N ARG A 378 -16.95 -13.09 -1.32
CA ARG A 378 -17.37 -12.76 -2.68
C ARG A 378 -17.74 -11.29 -2.87
N GLY A 379 -17.88 -10.52 -1.79
CA GLY A 379 -18.36 -9.13 -1.84
C GLY A 379 -19.88 -8.99 -1.79
N ASP A 380 -20.64 -10.08 -1.66
CA ASP A 380 -22.11 -10.06 -1.57
C ASP A 380 -22.56 -9.67 -0.15
N ARG A 381 -22.30 -8.41 0.22
CA ARG A 381 -22.47 -7.89 1.59
C ARG A 381 -23.91 -7.96 2.09
N ARG A 382 -24.91 -7.73 1.23
CA ARG A 382 -26.33 -7.79 1.61
C ARG A 382 -26.78 -9.21 1.97
N ARG A 383 -26.39 -10.21 1.16
CA ARG A 383 -26.73 -11.61 1.49
C ARG A 383 -25.90 -12.12 2.66
N ALA A 384 -24.63 -11.72 2.76
CA ALA A 384 -23.82 -12.02 3.94
C ALA A 384 -24.48 -11.49 5.22
N LEU A 385 -24.95 -10.23 5.22
CA LEU A 385 -25.66 -9.62 6.34
C LEU A 385 -26.90 -10.43 6.74
N SER A 386 -27.73 -10.83 5.77
CA SER A 386 -28.90 -11.68 6.03
C SER A 386 -28.51 -13.00 6.68
N LEU A 387 -27.51 -13.70 6.14
CA LEU A 387 -27.08 -14.99 6.65
C LEU A 387 -26.45 -14.88 8.04
N PHE A 388 -25.62 -13.86 8.30
CA PHE A 388 -25.09 -13.60 9.64
C PHE A 388 -26.21 -13.27 10.63
N THR A 389 -27.25 -12.55 10.20
CA THR A 389 -28.43 -12.28 11.03
C THR A 389 -29.13 -13.57 11.45
N ASP A 390 -29.35 -14.48 10.50
CA ASP A 390 -30.00 -15.76 10.76
C ASP A 390 -29.17 -16.65 11.69
N VAL A 391 -27.86 -16.77 11.43
CA VAL A 391 -26.94 -17.57 12.24
C VAL A 391 -26.84 -17.02 13.66
N ALA A 392 -26.73 -15.70 13.82
CA ALA A 392 -26.67 -15.05 15.13
C ALA A 392 -27.92 -15.31 15.97
N ALA A 393 -29.11 -15.24 15.35
CA ALA A 393 -30.38 -15.49 16.03
C ALA A 393 -30.57 -16.97 16.37
N ARG A 394 -30.26 -17.88 15.44
CA ARG A 394 -30.49 -19.33 15.60
C ARG A 394 -29.52 -19.99 16.58
N TYR A 395 -28.27 -19.53 16.59
CA TYR A 395 -27.17 -20.13 17.35
C TYR A 395 -26.64 -19.25 18.48
N GLU A 396 -27.52 -18.46 19.07
CA GLU A 396 -27.22 -17.71 20.28
C GLU A 396 -26.53 -18.56 21.35
N GLY A 397 -25.44 -18.05 21.92
CA GLY A 397 -24.60 -18.75 22.91
C GLY A 397 -23.52 -19.65 22.32
N GLU A 398 -23.60 -20.03 21.03
CA GLU A 398 -22.52 -20.76 20.36
C GLU A 398 -21.41 -19.83 19.88
N LYS A 399 -20.19 -20.34 19.75
CA LYS A 399 -19.05 -19.59 19.18
C LYS A 399 -19.38 -19.04 17.78
N SER A 400 -19.98 -19.83 16.91
CA SER A 400 -20.33 -19.35 15.57
C SER A 400 -21.47 -18.33 15.60
N GLY A 401 -22.45 -18.48 16.51
CA GLY A 401 -23.53 -17.50 16.68
C GLY A 401 -23.03 -16.14 17.20
N GLU A 402 -22.12 -16.16 18.18
CA GLU A 402 -21.44 -14.96 18.67
C GLU A 402 -20.63 -14.26 17.56
N ALA A 403 -19.86 -15.03 16.78
CA ALA A 403 -19.08 -14.49 15.66
C ALA A 403 -19.99 -13.86 14.60
N ALA A 404 -21.10 -14.52 14.28
CA ALA A 404 -22.10 -14.00 13.36
C ALA A 404 -22.75 -12.70 13.87
N ALA A 405 -23.03 -12.60 15.17
CA ALA A 405 -23.59 -11.38 15.77
C ALA A 405 -22.62 -10.20 15.66
N PHE A 406 -21.32 -10.43 15.89
CA PHE A 406 -20.29 -9.41 15.75
C PHE A 406 -20.07 -9.00 14.27
N GLU A 407 -19.95 -9.96 13.36
CA GLU A 407 -19.77 -9.67 11.93
C GLU A 407 -21.01 -8.99 11.32
N ARG A 408 -22.22 -9.31 11.79
CA ARG A 408 -23.45 -8.58 11.42
C ARG A 408 -23.33 -7.09 11.77
N ALA A 409 -23.00 -6.77 13.01
CA ALA A 409 -22.89 -5.39 13.47
C ALA A 409 -21.82 -4.59 12.71
N LYS A 410 -20.69 -5.24 12.40
CA LYS A 410 -19.62 -4.65 11.57
C LYS A 410 -20.08 -4.40 10.14
N LEU A 411 -20.79 -5.35 9.53
CA LEU A 411 -21.32 -5.19 8.18
C LEU A 411 -22.36 -4.09 8.05
N GLU A 412 -23.20 -3.89 9.07
CA GLU A 412 -24.13 -2.76 9.12
C GLU A 412 -23.36 -1.43 9.10
N ALA A 413 -22.27 -1.32 9.87
CA ALA A 413 -21.43 -0.12 9.87
C ALA A 413 -20.77 0.11 8.50
N ASP A 414 -20.24 -0.95 7.87
CA ASP A 414 -19.59 -0.88 6.55
C ASP A 414 -20.57 -0.51 5.42
N LEU A 415 -21.86 -0.80 5.61
CA LEU A 415 -22.96 -0.41 4.72
C LEU A 415 -23.53 0.98 5.04
N ALA A 416 -22.84 1.77 5.87
CA ALA A 416 -23.27 3.10 6.33
C ALA A 416 -24.62 3.11 7.05
N MET A 417 -25.01 1.98 7.67
CA MET A 417 -26.20 1.87 8.51
C MET A 417 -25.83 2.12 9.98
N GLU A 418 -25.39 3.33 10.31
CA GLU A 418 -24.78 3.66 11.61
C GLU A 418 -25.72 3.43 12.81
N GLY A 419 -27.01 3.75 12.66
CA GLY A 419 -28.03 3.48 13.68
C GLY A 419 -28.20 1.98 13.97
N PRO A 420 -28.57 1.16 12.97
CA PRO A 420 -28.63 -0.30 13.12
C PRO A 420 -27.33 -0.91 13.64
N ALA A 421 -26.18 -0.46 13.13
CA ALA A 421 -24.87 -0.94 13.57
C ALA A 421 -24.64 -0.68 15.07
N LEU A 422 -24.98 0.52 15.55
CA LEU A 422 -24.88 0.86 16.95
C LEU A 422 -25.80 -0.02 17.81
N SER A 423 -27.07 -0.16 17.40
CA SER A 423 -28.04 -1.02 18.11
C SER A 423 -27.58 -2.49 18.16
N SER A 424 -27.06 -3.03 17.04
CA SER A 424 -26.49 -4.38 16.99
C SER A 424 -25.26 -4.53 17.88
N MET A 425 -24.39 -3.52 17.93
CA MET A 425 -23.20 -3.56 18.78
C MET A 425 -23.56 -3.51 20.27
N GLU A 426 -24.57 -2.72 20.63
CA GLU A 426 -25.10 -2.67 22.00
C GLU A 426 -25.77 -3.99 22.39
N ALA A 427 -26.57 -4.57 21.49
CA ALA A 427 -27.15 -5.89 21.70
C ALA A 427 -26.08 -6.97 21.88
N TYR A 428 -25.00 -6.93 21.09
CA TYR A 428 -23.86 -7.84 21.23
C TYR A 428 -23.20 -7.70 22.61
N LEU A 429 -22.87 -6.47 23.06
CA LEU A 429 -22.20 -6.24 24.34
C LEU A 429 -23.07 -6.59 25.55
N ALA A 430 -24.38 -6.37 25.44
CA ALA A 430 -25.33 -6.78 26.47
C ALA A 430 -25.43 -8.31 26.58
N ARG A 431 -25.37 -9.01 25.44
CA ARG A 431 -25.48 -10.47 25.39
C ARG A 431 -24.17 -11.19 25.71
N TYR A 432 -23.05 -10.66 25.23
CA TYR A 432 -21.71 -11.24 25.34
C TYR A 432 -20.77 -10.26 26.04
N PRO A 433 -21.03 -9.89 27.31
CA PRO A 433 -20.19 -8.93 28.02
C PRO A 433 -18.72 -9.39 28.11
N ASN A 434 -18.49 -10.69 28.27
CA ASN A 434 -17.13 -11.27 28.29
C ASN A 434 -16.86 -12.10 27.03
N GLY A 435 -17.52 -11.75 25.92
CA GLY A 435 -17.37 -12.40 24.63
C GLY A 435 -15.98 -12.24 24.03
N ARG A 436 -15.66 -13.11 23.07
CA ARG A 436 -14.38 -13.11 22.33
C ARG A 436 -14.14 -11.80 21.56
N PHE A 437 -15.20 -11.09 21.21
CA PHE A 437 -15.13 -9.81 20.49
C PHE A 437 -15.58 -8.63 21.37
N ALA A 438 -15.75 -8.80 22.69
CA ALA A 438 -16.26 -7.75 23.56
C ALA A 438 -15.42 -6.47 23.53
N GLU A 439 -14.09 -6.59 23.53
CA GLU A 439 -13.15 -5.46 23.44
C GLU A 439 -13.30 -4.72 22.10
N ALA A 440 -13.25 -5.45 20.99
CA ALA A 440 -13.41 -4.91 19.64
C ALA A 440 -14.81 -4.32 19.38
N ALA A 441 -15.86 -4.92 19.93
CA ALA A 441 -17.23 -4.42 19.84
C ALA A 441 -17.41 -3.14 20.65
N MET A 442 -16.82 -3.06 21.85
CA MET A 442 -16.94 -1.90 22.71
C MET A 442 -16.26 -0.67 22.10
N ILE A 443 -15.03 -0.80 21.61
CA ILE A 443 -14.35 0.33 20.96
C ILE A 443 -15.10 0.76 19.68
N ARG A 444 -15.63 -0.19 18.89
CA ARG A 444 -16.42 0.14 17.69
C ARG A 444 -17.74 0.82 18.04
N ARG A 445 -18.39 0.45 19.13
CA ARG A 445 -19.54 1.18 19.67
C ARG A 445 -19.18 2.62 19.99
N CYS A 446 -18.04 2.86 20.62
CA CYS A 446 -17.60 4.22 20.94
C CYS A 446 -17.33 5.05 19.68
N GLU A 447 -16.73 4.46 18.64
CA GLU A 447 -16.53 5.09 17.33
C GLU A 447 -17.86 5.47 16.66
N LEU A 448 -18.84 4.56 16.66
CA LEU A 448 -20.17 4.80 16.09
C LEU A 448 -20.90 5.94 16.81
N LEU A 449 -20.81 6.00 18.15
CA LEU A 449 -21.36 7.12 18.92
C LEU A 449 -20.72 8.46 18.54
N LEU A 450 -19.41 8.48 18.24
CA LEU A 450 -18.74 9.69 17.77
C LEU A 450 -19.17 10.09 16.36
N GLY A 451 -19.29 9.13 15.43
CA GLY A 451 -19.77 9.37 14.07
C GLY A 451 -21.17 9.95 14.05
N LEU A 452 -22.04 9.50 14.96
CA LEU A 452 -23.40 10.00 15.16
C LEU A 452 -23.46 11.30 15.98
N GLU A 453 -22.33 11.95 16.26
CA GLU A 453 -22.24 13.18 17.05
C GLU A 453 -22.85 13.07 18.46
N ARG A 454 -22.84 11.87 19.07
CA ARG A 454 -23.33 11.61 20.44
C ARG A 454 -22.17 11.65 21.44
N GLN A 455 -21.53 12.82 21.57
CA GLN A 455 -20.24 12.94 22.27
C GLN A 455 -20.30 12.56 23.76
N VAL A 456 -21.38 12.91 24.46
CA VAL A 456 -21.56 12.57 25.89
C VAL A 456 -21.54 11.06 26.12
N GLU A 457 -22.24 10.32 25.25
CA GLU A 457 -22.33 8.87 25.33
C GLU A 457 -21.03 8.21 24.87
N ALA A 458 -20.40 8.73 23.82
CA ALA A 458 -19.09 8.28 23.37
C ALA A 458 -18.03 8.42 24.47
N ARG A 459 -18.01 9.55 25.18
CA ARG A 459 -17.10 9.78 26.31
C ARG A 459 -17.30 8.74 27.41
N ARG A 460 -18.56 8.51 27.81
CA ARG A 460 -18.88 7.48 28.81
C ARG A 460 -18.44 6.08 28.34
N CYS A 461 -18.66 5.77 27.06
CA CYS A 461 -18.24 4.52 26.44
C CYS A 461 -16.71 4.33 26.52
N LEU A 462 -15.93 5.36 26.20
CA LEU A 462 -14.46 5.29 26.20
C LEU A 462 -13.87 5.17 27.61
N LEU A 463 -14.45 5.87 28.60
CA LEU A 463 -14.04 5.74 30.00
C LEU A 463 -14.34 4.34 30.53
N ASP A 464 -15.51 3.79 30.21
CA ASP A 464 -15.88 2.42 30.55
C ASP A 464 -14.94 1.41 29.87
N TYR A 465 -14.57 1.65 28.61
CA TYR A 465 -13.62 0.81 27.86
C TYR A 465 -12.25 0.76 28.56
N GLN A 466 -11.71 1.91 28.97
CA GLN A 466 -10.43 1.97 29.68
C GLN A 466 -10.46 1.25 31.03
N GLY A 467 -11.58 1.33 31.75
CA GLY A 467 -11.75 0.62 33.02
C GLY A 467 -11.90 -0.89 32.84
N ARG A 468 -12.61 -1.32 31.79
CA ARG A 468 -12.92 -2.73 31.54
C ARG A 468 -11.80 -3.50 30.85
N PHE A 469 -11.01 -2.82 30.02
CA PHE A 469 -9.96 -3.41 29.21
C PHE A 469 -8.61 -2.71 29.41
N PRO A 470 -8.05 -2.70 30.64
CA PRO A 470 -6.75 -2.09 30.90
C PRO A 470 -5.65 -2.83 30.13
N GLY A 471 -4.77 -2.10 29.43
CA GLY A 471 -3.68 -2.68 28.65
C GLY A 471 -4.11 -3.32 27.32
N ALA A 472 -5.35 -3.13 26.88
CA ALA A 472 -5.81 -3.66 25.60
C ALA A 472 -5.11 -3.02 24.40
N LEU A 473 -5.09 -3.75 23.27
CA LEU A 473 -4.41 -3.34 22.04
C LEU A 473 -4.83 -1.94 21.56
N ARG A 474 -6.09 -1.56 21.81
CA ARG A 474 -6.68 -0.27 21.38
C ARG A 474 -6.78 0.76 22.50
N GLU A 475 -6.07 0.60 23.62
CA GLU A 475 -6.03 1.60 24.70
C GLU A 475 -5.56 2.98 24.20
N ASN A 476 -4.51 3.00 23.38
CA ASN A 476 -4.00 4.25 22.77
C ASN A 476 -5.06 4.90 21.88
N GLN A 477 -5.82 4.09 21.13
CA GLN A 477 -6.92 4.59 20.31
C GLN A 477 -8.01 5.23 21.18
N ALA A 478 -8.39 4.59 22.28
CA ALA A 478 -9.39 5.14 23.21
C ALA A 478 -8.93 6.48 23.81
N THR A 479 -7.66 6.61 24.20
CA THR A 479 -7.08 7.88 24.67
C THR A 479 -7.14 8.97 23.60
N PHE A 480 -6.83 8.63 22.35
CA PHE A 480 -6.91 9.57 21.22
C PHE A 480 -8.35 10.05 20.99
N LEU A 481 -9.33 9.15 21.06
CA LEU A 481 -10.75 9.48 20.89
C LEU A 481 -11.25 10.37 22.05
N LEU A 482 -10.87 10.10 23.29
CA LEU A 482 -11.19 10.99 24.44
C LEU A 482 -10.61 12.39 24.26
N ALA A 483 -9.34 12.49 23.82
CA ALA A 483 -8.71 13.77 23.51
C ALA A 483 -9.45 14.53 22.40
N THR A 484 -9.99 13.79 21.42
CA THR A 484 -10.82 14.36 20.35
C THR A 484 -12.12 14.93 20.90
N ILE A 485 -12.81 14.23 21.81
CA ILE A 485 -14.03 14.73 22.45
C ILE A 485 -13.73 15.98 23.28
N ASP A 486 -12.70 15.96 24.12
CA ASP A 486 -12.30 17.13 24.91
C ASP A 486 -12.06 18.35 24.01
N ARG A 487 -11.43 18.15 22.85
CA ARG A 487 -11.19 19.20 21.86
C ARG A 487 -12.49 19.72 21.26
N LEU A 488 -13.43 18.85 20.90
CA LEU A 488 -14.73 19.24 20.32
C LEU A 488 -15.59 20.02 21.33
N GLU A 489 -15.49 19.69 22.62
CA GLU A 489 -16.18 20.39 23.71
C GLU A 489 -15.47 21.69 24.15
N GLY A 490 -14.35 22.07 23.50
CA GLY A 490 -13.57 23.25 23.87
C GLY A 490 -12.77 23.11 25.17
N LYS A 491 -12.64 21.89 25.72
CA LYS A 491 -11.83 21.57 26.90
C LYS A 491 -10.36 21.41 26.51
N TRP A 492 -9.77 22.48 26.01
CA TRP A 492 -8.43 22.48 25.40
C TRP A 492 -7.32 21.93 26.30
N ALA A 493 -7.35 22.26 27.60
CA ALA A 493 -6.35 21.80 28.57
C ALA A 493 -6.41 20.28 28.79
N ALA A 494 -7.63 19.73 28.92
CA ALA A 494 -7.84 18.29 29.06
C ALA A 494 -7.42 17.56 27.78
N ALA A 495 -7.81 18.07 26.61
CA ALA A 495 -7.40 17.52 25.32
C ALA A 495 -5.88 17.48 25.18
N ALA A 496 -5.19 18.59 25.50
CA ALA A 496 -3.74 18.66 25.46
C ALA A 496 -3.06 17.67 26.41
N ALA A 497 -3.60 17.48 27.62
CA ALA A 497 -3.09 16.47 28.55
C ALA A 497 -3.24 15.04 27.97
N SER A 498 -4.40 14.71 27.40
CA SER A 498 -4.67 13.42 26.78
C SER A 498 -3.75 13.14 25.58
N TYR A 499 -3.50 14.13 24.71
CA TYR A 499 -2.53 13.97 23.62
C TYR A 499 -1.10 13.77 24.11
N ARG A 500 -0.69 14.43 25.20
CA ARG A 500 0.63 14.18 25.82
C ARG A 500 0.74 12.74 26.34
N ILE A 501 -0.29 12.24 27.02
CA ILE A 501 -0.34 10.84 27.49
C ILE A 501 -0.24 9.87 26.30
N PHE A 502 -1.01 10.10 25.24
CA PHE A 502 -0.93 9.32 24.02
C PHE A 502 0.48 9.31 23.44
N LEU A 503 1.10 10.48 23.29
CA LEU A 503 2.43 10.62 22.71
C LEU A 503 3.53 10.01 23.57
N ALA A 504 3.38 10.00 24.90
CA ALA A 504 4.33 9.33 25.79
C ALA A 504 4.31 7.80 25.62
N ARG A 505 3.16 7.22 25.25
CA ARG A 505 2.98 5.77 25.10
C ARG A 505 3.18 5.28 23.66
N ALA A 506 2.79 6.10 22.68
CA ALA A 506 2.65 5.71 21.27
C ALA A 506 3.36 6.70 20.33
N ALA A 507 4.55 7.18 20.71
CA ALA A 507 5.30 8.22 20.00
C ALA A 507 5.63 7.90 18.52
N THR A 508 5.69 6.62 18.17
CA THR A 508 6.04 6.09 16.83
C THR A 508 4.84 5.48 16.09
N SER A 509 3.63 5.61 16.63
CA SER A 509 2.42 5.13 15.95
C SER A 509 2.08 6.00 14.74
N ASP A 510 1.30 5.45 13.80
CA ASP A 510 0.83 6.18 12.62
C ASP A 510 -0.03 7.42 12.98
N GLN A 511 -0.63 7.41 14.17
CA GLN A 511 -1.41 8.52 14.73
C GLN A 511 -0.55 9.55 15.49
N ALA A 512 0.74 9.29 15.70
CA ALA A 512 1.59 10.13 16.55
C ALA A 512 1.88 11.51 15.94
N GLU A 513 1.92 11.62 14.61
CA GLU A 513 2.00 12.92 13.96
C GLU A 513 0.71 13.73 14.20
N ASP A 514 -0.45 13.11 13.96
CA ASP A 514 -1.74 13.75 14.15
C ASP A 514 -1.93 14.19 15.60
N ALA A 515 -1.55 13.35 16.56
CA ALA A 515 -1.61 13.71 17.98
C ALA A 515 -0.69 14.89 18.33
N ARG A 516 0.52 15.00 17.76
CA ARG A 516 1.40 16.16 17.97
C ARG A 516 0.80 17.42 17.37
N TYR A 517 0.25 17.32 16.17
CA TYR A 517 -0.44 18.44 15.54
C TYR A 517 -1.64 18.89 16.39
N GLN A 518 -2.53 17.98 16.79
CA GLN A 518 -3.68 18.32 17.64
C GLN A 518 -3.24 18.87 19.01
N LEU A 519 -2.12 18.42 19.57
CA LEU A 519 -1.55 19.02 20.78
C LEU A 519 -1.20 20.50 20.55
N VAL A 520 -0.48 20.83 19.46
CA VAL A 520 -0.19 22.24 19.09
C VAL A 520 -1.48 23.05 18.99
N ARG A 521 -2.51 22.49 18.33
CA ARG A 521 -3.83 23.12 18.24
C ARG A 521 -4.41 23.41 19.62
N CYS A 522 -4.55 22.39 20.46
CA CYS A 522 -5.13 22.55 21.79
C CYS A 522 -4.40 23.61 22.62
N LEU A 523 -3.06 23.66 22.56
CA LEU A 523 -2.31 24.69 23.27
C LEU A 523 -2.59 26.09 22.73
N ARG A 524 -2.66 26.24 21.40
CA ARG A 524 -2.88 27.53 20.75
C ARG A 524 -4.30 28.07 20.99
N TRP A 525 -5.34 27.30 20.66
CA TRP A 525 -6.73 27.73 20.83
C TRP A 525 -7.13 27.83 22.31
N GLY A 526 -6.55 26.98 23.16
CA GLY A 526 -6.74 27.07 24.60
C GLY A 526 -5.96 28.18 25.29
N ARG A 527 -5.12 28.94 24.57
CA ARG A 527 -4.20 29.95 25.12
C ARG A 527 -3.34 29.41 26.27
N LEU A 528 -2.88 28.16 26.13
CA LEU A 528 -2.08 27.46 27.13
C LEU A 528 -0.59 27.72 26.92
N ALA A 529 0.20 27.57 27.97
CA ALA A 529 1.67 27.62 27.87
C ALA A 529 2.22 26.43 27.05
N GLY A 530 3.43 26.57 26.52
CA GLY A 530 4.10 25.49 25.80
C GLY A 530 3.88 25.48 24.27
N VAL A 531 3.19 26.48 23.71
CA VAL A 531 2.92 26.56 22.26
C VAL A 531 4.22 26.58 21.43
N PRO A 532 5.22 27.46 21.68
CA PRO A 532 6.42 27.49 20.86
C PRO A 532 7.22 26.18 20.96
N GLU A 533 7.32 25.60 22.15
CA GLU A 533 8.01 24.32 22.36
C GLU A 533 7.31 23.20 21.60
N ALA A 534 5.97 23.17 21.61
CA ALA A 534 5.20 22.17 20.87
C ALA A 534 5.30 22.36 19.34
N ILE A 535 5.33 23.61 18.86
CA ILE A 535 5.57 23.93 17.45
C ILE A 535 6.96 23.46 17.02
N SER A 536 8.00 23.81 17.79
CA SER A 536 9.37 23.37 17.51
C SER A 536 9.48 21.85 17.53
N ALA A 537 8.95 21.19 18.56
CA ALA A 537 8.95 19.73 18.66
C ALA A 537 8.20 19.06 17.49
N TYR A 538 7.08 19.63 17.04
CA TYR A 538 6.39 19.14 15.85
C TYR A 538 7.27 19.28 14.61
N LEU A 539 7.84 20.46 14.36
CA LEU A 539 8.64 20.72 13.16
C LEU A 539 10.01 20.03 13.16
N GLU A 540 10.58 19.72 14.33
CA GLU A 540 11.80 18.92 14.44
C GLU A 540 11.55 17.45 14.07
N LEU A 541 10.45 16.89 14.55
CA LEU A 541 10.10 15.48 14.31
C LEU A 541 9.43 15.27 12.95
N HIS A 542 8.64 16.24 12.50
CA HIS A 542 7.83 16.20 11.30
C HIS A 542 8.04 17.47 10.45
N PRO A 543 9.28 17.77 10.04
CA PRO A 543 9.58 18.99 9.27
C PRO A 543 8.78 19.03 7.97
N GLU A 544 8.58 17.88 7.32
CA GLU A 544 7.74 17.75 6.12
C GLU A 544 6.45 16.97 6.41
N GLY A 545 5.97 17.04 7.65
CA GLY A 545 4.72 16.40 8.07
C GLY A 545 3.50 16.95 7.34
N ARG A 546 2.42 16.16 7.34
CA ARG A 546 1.09 16.47 6.80
C ARG A 546 0.53 17.82 7.24
N HIS A 547 0.96 18.31 8.41
CA HIS A 547 0.52 19.58 8.99
C HIS A 547 1.65 20.62 9.15
N ALA A 548 2.87 20.33 8.67
CA ALA A 548 4.04 21.19 8.88
C ALA A 548 3.89 22.59 8.29
N LYS A 549 3.21 22.73 7.14
CA LYS A 549 2.92 24.03 6.53
C LYS A 549 2.10 24.92 7.47
N GLU A 550 1.04 24.38 8.04
CA GLU A 550 0.16 25.12 8.95
C GLU A 550 0.85 25.41 10.29
N VAL A 551 1.64 24.47 10.80
CA VAL A 551 2.42 24.68 12.01
C VAL A 551 3.50 25.76 11.81
N ARG A 552 4.13 25.83 10.62
CA ARG A 552 5.05 26.92 10.24
C ARG A 552 4.34 28.27 10.14
N THR A 553 3.11 28.34 9.63
CA THR A 553 2.36 29.60 9.63
C THR A 553 2.12 30.09 11.06
N TRP A 554 1.80 29.18 11.99
CA TRP A 554 1.65 29.53 13.40
C TRP A 554 2.96 29.94 14.09
N GLN A 555 4.10 29.42 13.62
CA GLN A 555 5.41 29.88 14.07
C GLN A 555 5.71 31.31 13.59
N ALA A 556 5.28 31.66 12.37
CA ALA A 556 5.53 32.96 11.74
C ALA A 556 4.65 34.08 12.29
N GLU A 557 3.38 33.81 12.63
CA GLU A 557 2.44 34.78 13.23
C GLU A 557 2.85 35.27 14.64
N ARG A 558 3.96 34.75 15.17
CA ARG A 558 4.57 35.20 16.44
C ARG A 558 5.69 36.23 16.24
N LYS A 559 6.11 36.51 15.01
CA LYS A 559 6.96 37.67 14.68
C LYS A 559 6.07 38.85 14.33
#